data_AF-A0A362XGG2-F1
#
_entry.id   AF-A0A362XGG2-F1
#
_cell.length_a   1.000
_cell.length_b   1.000
_cell.length_c   1.000
_cell.angle_alpha   90.00
_cell.angle_beta   90.00
_cell.angle_gamma   90.00
#
_symmetry.space_group_name_H-M   'P 1'
#
loop_
_entity.id
_entity.type
_entity.pdbx_description
1 polymer ?
#
loop_
_entity_poly.entity_id
_entity_poly.type
_entity_poly.pdbx_seq_one_letter_code
_entity_poly.pdbx_strand_id
1 'polypeptide(L)'
;MMLASKSIEQIAPRLYQSDQKLHQLLSKLELLQYINPINSEKERLKFYRSRYYYEPDFRYPKCQHNLSKIRKQLNSIKVHKIEHPLAQHLYEQTIWYFNGILDCISTVGQGRLFLNSSLKTFGAPSHSELQFAHQILEKTSQDQYSDQLIFSTNDAVKYMKEYNKKYGFDVTVEGVTHITSKAMVSNRLPAVFLRKNQKFSENELVALANHEIGVHLVTTFNAKKQPLKIYEFGTPFNVESQEGLAVFSEYYSGSLTLTRLRELALRVILADRVVKDYSFSSSFDLLLTTYGLDRDTAFKMVTRL
;
A
#
# COMPACT_ATOMS: atom_id res chain seq x y z
N MET A 1 10.69 1.91 45.39
CA MET A 1 9.99 0.62 45.25
C MET A 1 9.15 0.70 43.98
N MET A 2 9.73 0.33 42.82
CA MET A 2 8.99 0.27 41.56
C MET A 2 8.01 -0.90 41.67
N LEU A 3 6.70 -0.61 41.61
CA LEU A 3 5.70 -1.65 41.39
C LEU A 3 6.09 -2.38 40.11
N ALA A 4 6.43 -3.66 40.19
CA ALA A 4 6.66 -4.49 39.02
C ALA A 4 5.37 -4.42 38.17
N SER A 5 5.45 -3.77 37.01
CA SER A 5 4.31 -3.66 36.11
C SER A 5 3.90 -5.08 35.70
N LYS A 6 2.71 -5.53 36.10
CA LYS A 6 2.17 -6.83 35.68
C LYS A 6 2.18 -6.90 34.14
N SER A 7 2.62 -8.03 33.59
CA SER A 7 2.62 -8.23 32.14
C SER A 7 1.18 -8.27 31.60
N ILE A 8 0.97 -7.95 30.32
CA ILE A 8 -0.35 -8.06 29.70
C ILE A 8 -0.92 -9.47 29.81
N GLU A 9 -0.07 -10.50 29.72
CA GLU A 9 -0.47 -11.89 29.93
C GLU A 9 -1.12 -12.13 31.30
N GLN A 10 -0.68 -11.41 32.35
CA GLN A 10 -1.26 -11.52 33.69
C GLN A 10 -2.54 -10.68 33.85
N ILE A 11 -2.64 -9.55 33.15
CA ILE A 11 -3.76 -8.61 33.25
C ILE A 11 -4.94 -9.05 32.38
N ALA A 12 -4.66 -9.51 31.15
CA ALA A 12 -5.63 -9.88 30.14
C ALA A 12 -5.15 -11.15 29.38
N PRO A 13 -5.16 -12.33 30.04
CA PRO A 13 -4.64 -13.56 29.46
C PRO A 13 -5.35 -13.99 28.18
N ARG A 14 -6.68 -13.76 28.06
CA ARG A 14 -7.44 -14.18 26.87
C ARG A 14 -7.19 -13.26 25.68
N LEU A 15 -7.03 -11.97 25.94
CA LEU A 15 -6.54 -11.01 24.94
C LEU A 15 -5.18 -11.45 24.38
N TYR A 16 -4.21 -11.70 25.26
CA TYR A 16 -2.87 -12.11 24.86
C TYR A 16 -2.88 -13.41 24.04
N GLN A 17 -3.64 -14.42 24.47
CA GLN A 17 -3.76 -15.67 23.71
C GLN A 17 -4.40 -15.48 22.33
N SER A 18 -5.40 -14.59 22.21
CA SER A 18 -6.07 -14.30 20.93
C SER A 18 -5.13 -13.55 19.99
N ASP A 19 -4.38 -12.59 20.53
CA ASP A 19 -3.34 -11.82 19.84
C ASP A 19 -2.25 -12.71 19.25
N GLN A 20 -1.67 -13.62 20.04
CA GLN A 20 -0.63 -14.53 19.55
C GLN A 20 -1.12 -15.45 18.44
N LYS A 21 -2.34 -15.99 18.58
CA LYS A 21 -2.96 -16.83 17.53
C LYS A 21 -3.20 -16.05 16.25
N LEU A 22 -3.70 -14.82 16.38
CA LEU A 22 -3.93 -13.93 15.26
C LEU A 22 -2.60 -13.64 14.55
N HIS A 23 -1.57 -13.26 15.29
CA HIS A 23 -0.24 -12.96 14.74
C HIS A 23 0.39 -14.13 13.99
N GLN A 24 0.28 -15.35 14.52
CA GLN A 24 0.76 -16.58 13.85
C GLN A 24 0.07 -16.88 12.51
N LEU A 25 -1.19 -16.47 12.36
CA LEU A 25 -1.95 -16.66 11.13
C LEU A 25 -1.66 -15.54 10.13
N LEU A 26 -1.69 -14.28 10.58
CA LEU A 26 -1.61 -13.11 9.72
C LEU A 26 -0.21 -12.84 9.19
N SER A 27 0.85 -13.18 9.95
CA SER A 27 2.25 -13.07 9.49
C SER A 27 2.54 -13.82 8.19
N LYS A 28 1.66 -14.73 7.78
CA LYS A 28 1.78 -15.53 6.55
C LYS A 28 1.19 -14.86 5.32
N LEU A 29 0.39 -13.80 5.47
CA LEU A 29 -0.39 -13.21 4.38
C LEU A 29 -0.04 -11.75 4.18
N GLU A 30 0.25 -11.38 2.93
CA GLU A 30 0.48 -10.01 2.50
C GLU A 30 -0.20 -9.80 1.15
N LEU A 31 -1.24 -8.96 1.10
CA LEU A 31 -2.06 -8.75 -0.11
C LEU A 31 -1.23 -8.23 -1.29
N LEU A 32 -0.27 -7.32 -1.02
CA LEU A 32 0.56 -6.67 -2.03
C LEU A 32 1.35 -7.66 -2.89
N GLN A 33 1.63 -8.87 -2.36
CA GLN A 33 2.31 -9.93 -3.10
C GLN A 33 1.47 -10.54 -4.22
N TYR A 34 0.15 -10.38 -4.18
CA TYR A 34 -0.78 -11.04 -5.11
C TYR A 34 -1.43 -10.07 -6.09
N ILE A 35 -1.49 -8.77 -5.79
CA ILE A 35 -2.20 -7.78 -6.63
C ILE A 35 -1.36 -7.18 -7.76
N ASN A 36 -0.04 -7.38 -7.75
CA ASN A 36 0.84 -6.87 -8.82
C ASN A 36 0.86 -7.85 -10.01
N PRO A 37 0.53 -7.42 -11.23
CA PRO A 37 0.53 -8.31 -12.38
C PRO A 37 1.95 -8.75 -12.78
N ILE A 38 2.09 -10.01 -13.19
CA ILE A 38 3.38 -10.62 -13.57
C ILE A 38 3.75 -10.42 -15.05
N ASN A 39 2.80 -9.96 -15.87
CA ASN A 39 2.97 -9.78 -17.32
C ASN A 39 2.80 -8.32 -17.79
N SER A 40 2.93 -7.33 -16.89
CA SER A 40 2.65 -5.92 -17.20
C SER A 40 3.40 -5.39 -18.43
N GLU A 41 4.69 -5.68 -18.58
CA GLU A 41 5.48 -5.22 -19.74
C GLU A 41 5.01 -5.85 -21.05
N LYS A 42 4.61 -7.13 -21.03
CA LYS A 42 4.10 -7.82 -22.21
C LYS A 42 2.77 -7.21 -22.66
N GLU A 43 1.86 -6.97 -21.73
CA GLU A 43 0.56 -6.37 -22.04
C GLU A 43 0.70 -4.90 -22.47
N ARG A 44 1.65 -4.15 -21.89
CA ARG A 44 1.99 -2.79 -22.33
C ARG A 44 2.38 -2.76 -23.81
N LEU A 45 3.27 -3.65 -24.24
CA LEU A 45 3.71 -3.71 -25.64
C LEU A 45 2.56 -4.04 -26.60
N LYS A 46 1.64 -4.95 -26.21
CA LYS A 46 0.44 -5.25 -27.01
C LYS A 46 -0.49 -4.05 -27.10
N PHE A 47 -0.77 -3.41 -25.96
CA PHE A 47 -1.63 -2.23 -25.85
C PHE A 47 -1.13 -1.08 -26.73
N TYR A 48 0.18 -0.87 -26.79
CA TYR A 48 0.77 0.17 -27.65
C TYR A 48 0.71 -0.20 -29.13
N ARG A 49 0.96 -1.47 -29.47
CA ARG A 49 0.86 -1.96 -30.86
C ARG A 49 -0.57 -1.85 -31.40
N SER A 50 -1.57 -2.07 -30.57
CA SER A 50 -2.98 -1.92 -30.93
C SER A 50 -3.45 -0.46 -30.97
N ARG A 51 -2.55 0.53 -30.83
CA ARG A 51 -2.91 1.96 -30.72
C ARG A 51 -3.96 2.22 -29.63
N TYR A 52 -3.79 1.59 -28.47
CA TYR A 52 -4.60 1.79 -27.26
C TYR A 52 -6.04 1.25 -27.30
N TYR A 53 -6.43 0.46 -28.31
CA TYR A 53 -7.77 -0.17 -28.38
C TYR A 53 -7.90 -1.53 -27.69
N TYR A 54 -6.79 -2.14 -27.29
CA TYR A 54 -6.76 -3.46 -26.66
C TYR A 54 -7.03 -3.33 -25.15
N GLU A 55 -7.82 -4.20 -24.55
CA GLU A 55 -7.91 -4.27 -23.09
C GLU A 55 -6.83 -5.25 -22.56
N PRO A 56 -5.87 -4.79 -21.72
CA PRO A 56 -4.80 -5.64 -21.18
C PRO A 56 -5.31 -6.89 -20.44
N ASP A 57 -4.79 -8.07 -20.80
CA ASP A 57 -5.06 -9.32 -20.08
C ASP A 57 -4.00 -9.54 -18.99
N PHE A 58 -4.22 -8.92 -17.82
CA PHE A 58 -3.29 -9.04 -16.69
C PHE A 58 -3.40 -10.38 -15.98
N ARG A 59 -2.23 -10.96 -15.69
CA ARG A 59 -2.08 -12.21 -14.94
C ARG A 59 -1.41 -11.92 -13.62
N TYR A 60 -1.84 -12.62 -12.58
CA TYR A 60 -1.43 -12.36 -11.21
C TYR A 60 -0.79 -13.60 -10.56
N PRO A 61 0.07 -13.41 -9.53
CA PRO A 61 0.65 -14.51 -8.77
C PRO A 61 -0.43 -15.40 -8.15
N LYS A 62 -0.24 -16.73 -8.23
CA LYS A 62 -1.15 -17.67 -7.58
C LYS A 62 -0.83 -17.77 -6.10
N CYS A 63 -1.86 -17.68 -5.26
CA CYS A 63 -1.72 -17.94 -3.84
C CYS A 63 -1.47 -19.43 -3.58
N GLN A 64 -0.36 -19.74 -2.92
CA GLN A 64 0.03 -21.12 -2.57
C GLN A 64 -0.59 -21.57 -1.24
N HIS A 65 -1.20 -20.65 -0.48
CA HIS A 65 -1.80 -20.94 0.82
C HIS A 65 -3.23 -21.45 0.70
N ASN A 66 -3.62 -22.36 1.59
CA ASN A 66 -5.01 -22.80 1.70
C ASN A 66 -5.84 -21.73 2.44
N LEU A 67 -6.42 -20.80 1.66
CA LEU A 67 -7.21 -19.68 2.18
C LEU A 67 -8.42 -20.14 3.01
N SER A 68 -9.07 -21.24 2.62
CA SER A 68 -10.21 -21.80 3.36
C SER A 68 -9.80 -22.30 4.74
N LYS A 69 -8.61 -22.91 4.88
CA LYS A 69 -8.06 -23.33 6.17
C LYS A 69 -7.72 -22.12 7.04
N ILE A 70 -7.09 -21.09 6.47
CA ILE A 70 -6.77 -19.86 7.21
C ILE A 70 -8.06 -19.19 7.70
N ARG A 71 -9.09 -19.09 6.84
CA ARG A 71 -10.40 -18.54 7.21
C ARG A 71 -11.04 -19.30 8.38
N LYS A 72 -11.05 -20.63 8.33
CA LYS A 72 -11.56 -21.46 9.43
C LYS A 72 -10.78 -21.20 10.73
N GLN A 73 -9.46 -21.11 10.66
CA GLN A 73 -8.61 -20.83 11.82
C GLN A 73 -8.86 -19.43 12.38
N LEU A 74 -8.96 -18.41 11.52
CA LEU A 74 -9.24 -17.03 11.91
C LEU A 74 -10.59 -16.92 12.65
N ASN A 75 -11.64 -17.52 12.10
CA ASN A 75 -12.97 -17.51 12.70
C ASN A 75 -13.10 -18.41 13.95
N SER A 76 -12.11 -19.26 14.23
CA SER A 76 -12.08 -20.09 15.45
C SER A 76 -11.52 -19.36 16.67
N ILE A 77 -10.93 -18.17 16.49
CA ILE A 77 -10.38 -17.36 17.58
C ILE A 77 -11.53 -16.86 18.45
N LYS A 78 -11.47 -17.16 19.75
CA LYS A 78 -12.55 -16.86 20.72
C LYS A 78 -12.48 -15.42 21.23
N VAL A 79 -12.59 -14.45 20.31
CA VAL A 79 -12.52 -13.01 20.62
C VAL A 79 -13.62 -12.55 21.58
N HIS A 80 -14.80 -13.17 21.53
CA HIS A 80 -15.93 -12.92 22.46
C HIS A 80 -15.61 -13.22 23.93
N LYS A 81 -14.48 -13.87 24.24
CA LYS A 81 -14.05 -14.14 25.61
C LYS A 81 -13.05 -13.11 26.15
N ILE A 82 -12.60 -12.17 25.31
CA ILE A 82 -11.68 -11.09 25.70
C ILE A 82 -12.32 -10.29 26.85
N GLU A 83 -11.50 -9.92 27.82
CA GLU A 83 -11.94 -9.36 29.10
C GLU A 83 -12.59 -7.97 28.95
N HIS A 84 -12.06 -7.14 28.05
CA HIS A 84 -12.49 -5.75 27.88
C HIS A 84 -13.31 -5.56 26.60
N PRO A 85 -14.52 -4.95 26.64
CA PRO A 85 -15.40 -4.80 25.48
C PRO A 85 -14.77 -4.07 24.28
N LEU A 86 -14.00 -3.00 24.53
CA LEU A 86 -13.32 -2.29 23.44
C LEU A 86 -12.24 -3.15 22.75
N ALA A 87 -11.50 -3.94 23.53
CA ALA A 87 -10.48 -4.83 22.97
C ALA A 87 -11.14 -5.97 22.20
N GLN A 88 -12.25 -6.52 22.72
CA GLN A 88 -13.07 -7.47 21.99
C GLN A 88 -13.50 -6.91 20.63
N HIS A 89 -14.10 -5.72 20.61
CA HIS A 89 -14.60 -5.09 19.39
C HIS A 89 -13.48 -4.86 18.36
N LEU A 90 -12.33 -4.35 18.80
CA LEU A 90 -11.16 -4.15 17.93
C LEU A 90 -10.73 -5.46 17.24
N TYR A 91 -10.69 -6.56 17.98
CA TYR A 91 -10.27 -7.86 17.43
C TYR A 91 -11.34 -8.47 16.52
N GLU A 92 -12.62 -8.26 16.81
CA GLU A 92 -13.73 -8.64 15.93
C GLU A 92 -13.62 -7.89 14.58
N GLN A 93 -13.42 -6.57 14.62
CA GLN A 93 -13.20 -5.77 13.41
C GLN A 93 -11.93 -6.21 12.66
N THR A 94 -10.88 -6.58 13.37
CA THR A 94 -9.64 -7.10 12.76
C THR A 94 -9.88 -8.41 12.03
N ILE A 95 -10.59 -9.36 12.64
CA ILE A 95 -10.97 -10.61 11.97
C ILE A 95 -11.85 -10.34 10.75
N TRP A 96 -12.81 -9.42 10.85
CA TRP A 96 -13.65 -9.04 9.71
C TRP A 96 -12.80 -8.46 8.56
N TYR A 97 -11.88 -7.55 8.85
CA TYR A 97 -11.01 -6.90 7.87
C TYR A 97 -10.11 -7.92 7.16
N PHE A 98 -9.48 -8.84 7.91
CA PHE A 98 -8.64 -9.88 7.32
C PHE A 98 -9.43 -10.92 6.52
N ASN A 99 -10.70 -11.19 6.86
CA ASN A 99 -11.57 -11.97 6.00
C ASN A 99 -11.82 -11.26 4.65
N GLY A 100 -11.95 -9.93 4.65
CA GLY A 100 -11.99 -9.12 3.42
C GLY A 100 -10.71 -9.22 2.58
N ILE A 101 -9.54 -9.18 3.23
CA ILE A 101 -8.25 -9.43 2.54
C ILE A 101 -8.21 -10.83 1.92
N LEU A 102 -8.67 -11.86 2.63
CA LEU A 102 -8.77 -13.22 2.09
C LEU A 102 -9.72 -13.30 0.89
N ASP A 103 -10.85 -12.57 0.93
CA ASP A 103 -11.77 -12.44 -0.21
C ASP A 103 -11.03 -11.83 -1.41
N CYS A 104 -10.28 -10.74 -1.20
CA CYS A 104 -9.47 -10.09 -2.23
C CYS A 104 -8.44 -11.04 -2.84
N ILE A 105 -7.62 -11.72 -2.02
CA ILE A 105 -6.61 -12.69 -2.50
C ILE A 105 -7.26 -13.82 -3.32
N SER A 106 -8.45 -14.29 -2.91
CA SER A 106 -9.15 -15.38 -3.61
C SER A 106 -9.76 -14.96 -4.95
N THR A 107 -10.02 -13.67 -5.15
CA THR A 107 -10.71 -13.12 -6.32
C THR A 107 -9.80 -12.34 -7.27
N VAL A 108 -8.52 -12.14 -6.95
CA VAL A 108 -7.55 -11.45 -7.82
C VAL A 108 -7.60 -12.02 -9.24
N GLY A 109 -7.69 -11.14 -10.24
CA GLY A 109 -7.76 -11.50 -11.66
C GLY A 109 -9.15 -11.93 -12.15
N GLN A 110 -10.19 -11.89 -11.30
CA GLN A 110 -11.57 -12.25 -11.66
C GLN A 110 -12.47 -11.02 -11.92
N GLY A 111 -11.87 -9.87 -12.29
CA GLY A 111 -12.59 -8.64 -12.65
C GLY A 111 -13.56 -8.16 -11.56
N ARG A 112 -14.85 -8.17 -11.86
CA ARG A 112 -15.91 -7.66 -10.97
C ARG A 112 -15.95 -8.33 -9.60
N LEU A 113 -15.58 -9.61 -9.50
CA LEU A 113 -15.51 -10.32 -8.20
C LEU A 113 -14.43 -9.74 -7.29
N PHE A 114 -13.27 -9.37 -7.86
CA PHE A 114 -12.22 -8.68 -7.12
C PHE A 114 -12.68 -7.29 -6.70
N LEU A 115 -13.28 -6.53 -7.62
CA LEU A 115 -13.78 -5.19 -7.33
C LEU A 115 -14.78 -5.20 -6.17
N ASN A 116 -15.76 -6.11 -6.19
CA ASN A 116 -16.73 -6.25 -5.10
C ASN A 116 -16.06 -6.60 -3.76
N SER A 117 -15.06 -7.48 -3.77
CA SER A 117 -14.30 -7.85 -2.57
C SER A 117 -13.47 -6.68 -2.04
N SER A 118 -12.87 -5.90 -2.94
CA SER A 118 -12.10 -4.71 -2.62
C SER A 118 -12.99 -3.62 -2.03
N LEU A 119 -14.11 -3.27 -2.69
CA LEU A 119 -15.05 -2.26 -2.21
C LEU A 119 -15.64 -2.59 -0.84
N LYS A 120 -15.95 -3.88 -0.60
CA LYS A 120 -16.42 -4.34 0.72
C LYS A 120 -15.37 -4.12 1.81
N THR A 121 -14.08 -4.21 1.48
CA THR A 121 -12.97 -4.19 2.46
C THR A 121 -12.38 -2.79 2.65
N PHE A 122 -12.22 -2.03 1.56
CA PHE A 122 -11.53 -0.74 1.53
C PHE A 122 -12.46 0.45 1.24
N GLY A 123 -13.70 0.20 0.83
CA GLY A 123 -14.64 1.24 0.43
C GLY A 123 -14.39 1.77 -0.98
N ALA A 124 -15.21 2.76 -1.36
CA ALA A 124 -15.09 3.51 -2.60
C ALA A 124 -14.74 4.97 -2.28
N PRO A 125 -14.12 5.71 -3.21
CA PRO A 125 -13.95 7.15 -3.06
C PRO A 125 -15.29 7.84 -2.80
N SER A 126 -15.34 8.68 -1.78
CA SER A 126 -16.49 9.51 -1.43
C SER A 126 -16.63 10.71 -2.36
N HIS A 127 -17.83 11.32 -2.35
CA HIS A 127 -18.08 12.51 -3.15
C HIS A 127 -17.17 13.69 -2.76
N SER A 128 -16.89 13.87 -1.46
CA SER A 128 -15.98 14.90 -0.96
C SER A 128 -14.55 14.69 -1.43
N GLU A 129 -14.06 13.44 -1.43
CA GLU A 129 -12.71 13.11 -1.92
C GLU A 129 -12.58 13.37 -3.42
N LEU A 130 -13.62 13.05 -4.19
CA LEU A 130 -13.66 13.34 -5.63
C LEU A 130 -13.66 14.85 -5.90
N GLN A 131 -14.47 15.61 -5.18
CA GLN A 131 -14.46 17.08 -5.30
C GLN A 131 -13.09 17.65 -4.98
N PHE A 132 -12.46 17.18 -3.90
CA PHE A 132 -11.12 17.64 -3.51
C PHE A 132 -10.06 17.26 -4.54
N ALA A 133 -10.10 16.04 -5.08
CA ALA A 133 -9.24 15.63 -6.17
C ALA A 133 -9.39 16.54 -7.39
N HIS A 134 -10.62 16.85 -7.81
CA HIS A 134 -10.86 17.80 -8.92
C HIS A 134 -10.26 19.18 -8.65
N GLN A 135 -10.44 19.73 -7.45
CA GLN A 135 -9.85 21.03 -7.07
C GLN A 135 -8.31 21.02 -7.12
N ILE A 136 -7.67 19.93 -6.69
CA ILE A 136 -6.21 19.77 -6.83
C ILE A 136 -5.83 19.76 -8.31
N LEU A 137 -6.53 19.01 -9.15
CA LEU A 137 -6.19 18.88 -10.57
C LEU A 137 -6.33 20.20 -11.33
N GLU A 138 -7.32 21.02 -10.98
CA GLU A 138 -7.49 22.38 -11.51
C GLU A 138 -6.30 23.27 -11.14
N LYS A 139 -5.92 23.30 -9.85
CA LYS A 139 -4.85 24.16 -9.34
C LYS A 139 -3.45 23.72 -9.76
N THR A 140 -3.25 22.43 -10.03
CA THR A 140 -1.95 21.85 -10.42
C THR A 140 -1.76 21.73 -11.94
N SER A 141 -2.73 22.16 -12.74
CA SER A 141 -2.73 22.01 -14.20
C SER A 141 -1.62 22.76 -14.94
N GLN A 142 -1.04 23.78 -14.31
CA GLN A 142 -0.03 24.66 -14.91
C GLN A 142 1.40 24.39 -14.43
N ASP A 143 1.62 23.45 -13.51
CA ASP A 143 2.95 23.21 -12.99
C ASP A 143 3.82 22.45 -14.02
N GLN A 144 4.91 23.09 -14.44
CA GLN A 144 5.91 22.54 -15.35
C GLN A 144 7.19 22.14 -14.63
N TYR A 145 7.17 22.08 -13.30
CA TYR A 145 8.34 21.70 -12.52
C TYR A 145 8.78 20.27 -12.86
N SER A 146 9.89 20.16 -13.58
CA SER A 146 10.54 18.90 -13.90
C SER A 146 11.85 18.84 -13.12
N ASP A 147 11.87 18.00 -12.09
CA ASP A 147 13.12 17.62 -11.46
C ASP A 147 14.05 16.91 -12.46
N GLN A 148 15.35 17.14 -12.32
CA GLN A 148 16.34 16.39 -13.07
C GLN A 148 16.56 15.00 -12.43
N LEU A 149 16.27 13.96 -13.22
CA LEU A 149 16.45 12.56 -12.81
C LEU A 149 17.91 12.13 -13.02
N ILE A 150 18.79 12.48 -12.07
CA ILE A 150 20.25 12.28 -12.19
C ILE A 150 20.71 11.03 -11.44
N PHE A 151 20.03 10.64 -10.35
CA PHE A 151 20.48 9.57 -9.47
C PHE A 151 20.05 8.20 -9.98
N SER A 152 20.97 7.22 -9.92
CA SER A 152 20.68 5.82 -10.23
C SER A 152 20.04 5.09 -9.05
N THR A 153 19.52 3.88 -9.28
CA THR A 153 19.07 2.99 -8.19
C THR A 153 20.18 2.75 -7.14
N ASN A 154 21.45 2.67 -7.55
CA ASN A 154 22.56 2.44 -6.60
C ASN A 154 22.80 3.66 -5.71
N ASP A 155 22.69 4.86 -6.28
CA ASP A 155 22.78 6.11 -5.51
C ASP A 155 21.62 6.23 -4.53
N ALA A 156 20.41 5.88 -4.97
CA ALA A 156 19.23 5.82 -4.12
C ALA A 156 19.40 4.83 -2.95
N VAL A 157 19.95 3.63 -3.20
CA VAL A 157 20.27 2.66 -2.14
C VAL A 157 21.25 3.25 -1.14
N LYS A 158 22.31 3.92 -1.61
CA LYS A 158 23.30 4.57 -0.74
C LYS A 158 22.64 5.66 0.11
N TYR A 159 21.83 6.52 -0.51
CA TYR A 159 21.11 7.58 0.18
C TYR A 159 20.18 7.04 1.28
N MET A 160 19.37 6.02 0.96
CA MET A 160 18.47 5.37 1.92
C MET A 160 19.22 4.74 3.09
N LYS A 161 20.37 4.09 2.83
CA LYS A 161 21.22 3.55 3.90
C LYS A 161 21.76 4.64 4.81
N GLU A 162 22.25 5.75 4.26
CA GLU A 162 22.72 6.90 5.06
C GLU A 162 21.59 7.52 5.88
N TYR A 163 20.41 7.70 5.29
CA TYR A 163 19.24 8.20 6.01
C TYR A 163 18.82 7.27 7.16
N ASN A 164 18.82 5.96 6.92
CA ASN A 164 18.49 4.95 7.93
C ASN A 164 19.43 4.97 9.16
N LYS A 165 20.70 5.37 8.99
CA LYS A 165 21.64 5.49 10.12
C LYS A 165 21.15 6.45 11.22
N LYS A 166 20.33 7.45 10.87
CA LYS A 166 19.73 8.38 11.85
C LYS A 166 18.80 7.67 12.84
N TYR A 167 18.14 6.60 12.38
CA TYR A 167 17.21 5.81 13.18
C TYR A 167 17.84 4.56 13.78
N GLY A 168 18.90 4.04 13.14
CA GLY A 168 19.58 2.83 13.58
C GLY A 168 18.75 1.55 13.42
N PHE A 169 17.83 1.52 12.45
CA PHE A 169 17.04 0.32 12.18
C PHE A 169 17.88 -0.76 11.51
N ASP A 170 17.72 -2.00 11.95
CA ASP A 170 18.30 -3.18 11.32
C ASP A 170 17.43 -3.59 10.12
N VAL A 171 17.72 -3.00 8.95
CA VAL A 171 16.97 -3.23 7.70
C VAL A 171 17.88 -3.40 6.51
N THR A 172 17.47 -4.26 5.60
CA THR A 172 18.11 -4.43 4.28
C THR A 172 17.61 -3.38 3.30
N VAL A 173 18.53 -2.65 2.67
CA VAL A 173 18.19 -1.72 1.58
C VAL A 173 18.81 -2.22 0.29
N GLU A 174 17.98 -2.59 -0.68
CA GLU A 174 18.44 -3.21 -1.92
C GLU A 174 17.59 -2.87 -3.15
N GLY A 175 18.20 -3.03 -4.33
CA GLY A 175 17.54 -2.87 -5.60
C GLY A 175 16.89 -4.18 -6.07
N VAL A 176 15.61 -4.16 -6.45
CA VAL A 176 14.85 -5.33 -6.94
C VAL A 176 14.16 -5.06 -8.28
N THR A 177 13.79 -6.12 -9.00
CA THR A 177 13.15 -6.02 -10.34
C THR A 177 11.65 -6.27 -10.32
N HIS A 178 11.11 -6.87 -9.27
CA HIS A 178 9.75 -7.41 -9.22
C HIS A 178 8.70 -6.46 -8.60
N ILE A 179 9.07 -5.22 -8.28
CA ILE A 179 8.14 -4.21 -7.76
C ILE A 179 7.68 -3.27 -8.88
N THR A 180 6.43 -2.82 -8.80
CA THR A 180 5.82 -1.91 -9.78
C THR A 180 6.12 -0.45 -9.45
N SER A 181 6.15 -0.09 -8.17
CA SER A 181 6.53 1.22 -7.64
C SER A 181 8.03 1.48 -7.72
N LYS A 182 8.45 2.74 -7.55
CA LYS A 182 9.88 3.12 -7.49
C LYS A 182 10.55 2.61 -6.20
N ALA A 183 9.81 2.64 -5.09
CA ALA A 183 10.23 2.12 -3.80
C ALA A 183 9.07 1.36 -3.14
N MET A 184 9.40 0.48 -2.19
CA MET A 184 8.43 -0.19 -1.32
C MET A 184 9.13 -0.67 -0.05
N VAL A 185 8.49 -0.51 1.10
CA VAL A 185 8.88 -1.18 2.34
C VAL A 185 8.13 -2.50 2.49
N SER A 186 8.84 -3.55 2.89
CA SER A 186 8.20 -4.77 3.39
C SER A 186 8.12 -4.74 4.90
N ASN A 187 6.92 -4.94 5.43
CA ASN A 187 6.68 -4.98 6.87
C ASN A 187 7.09 -6.33 7.48
N ARG A 188 7.03 -7.41 6.68
CA ARG A 188 7.36 -8.78 7.12
C ARG A 188 8.87 -8.98 7.23
N LEU A 189 9.61 -8.58 6.21
CA LEU A 189 11.08 -8.55 6.22
C LEU A 189 11.47 -7.07 6.20
N PRO A 190 11.96 -6.49 7.31
CA PRO A 190 12.30 -5.08 7.38
C PRO A 190 13.32 -4.73 6.29
N ALA A 191 12.80 -4.23 5.18
CA ALA A 191 13.57 -4.01 3.98
C ALA A 191 12.98 -2.87 3.18
N VAL A 192 13.86 -2.05 2.62
CA VAL A 192 13.53 -1.01 1.65
C VAL A 192 13.96 -1.51 0.28
N PHE A 193 12.97 -1.78 -0.57
CA PHE A 193 13.19 -2.22 -1.93
C PHE A 193 13.10 -1.05 -2.89
N LEU A 194 14.12 -0.86 -3.73
CA LEU A 194 14.14 0.15 -4.78
C LEU A 194 14.10 -0.54 -6.14
N ARG A 195 13.31 -0.04 -7.09
CA ARG A 195 13.22 -0.68 -8.41
C ARG A 195 14.53 -0.46 -9.18
N LYS A 196 15.12 -1.55 -9.68
CA LYS A 196 16.30 -1.48 -10.56
C LYS A 196 16.00 -0.74 -11.86
N ASN A 197 17.03 -0.09 -12.41
CA ASN A 197 16.97 0.68 -13.66
C ASN A 197 15.98 1.85 -13.62
N GLN A 198 15.74 2.41 -12.42
CA GLN A 198 15.03 3.66 -12.25
C GLN A 198 16.01 4.82 -12.04
N LYS A 199 15.56 6.00 -12.47
CA LYS A 199 16.22 7.26 -12.17
C LYS A 199 15.39 8.04 -11.14
N PHE A 200 16.11 8.76 -10.29
CA PHE A 200 15.54 9.52 -9.18
C PHE A 200 16.03 10.96 -9.25
N SER A 201 15.19 11.90 -8.85
CA SER A 201 15.64 13.25 -8.50
C SER A 201 16.11 13.31 -7.06
N GLU A 202 16.84 14.37 -6.71
CA GLU A 202 17.21 14.63 -5.32
C GLU A 202 15.97 14.75 -4.43
N ASN A 203 14.99 15.52 -4.87
CA ASN A 203 13.75 15.72 -4.14
C ASN A 203 12.95 14.42 -3.98
N GLU A 204 12.91 13.56 -5.00
CA GLU A 204 12.31 12.22 -4.90
C GLU A 204 13.01 11.36 -3.85
N LEU A 205 14.34 11.42 -3.74
CA LEU A 205 15.07 10.68 -2.70
C LEU A 205 14.72 11.19 -1.31
N VAL A 206 14.59 12.51 -1.12
CA VAL A 206 14.13 13.12 0.14
C VAL A 206 12.71 12.67 0.47
N ALA A 207 11.78 12.77 -0.49
CA ALA A 207 10.39 12.36 -0.30
C ALA A 207 10.28 10.88 0.08
N LEU A 208 10.93 10.00 -0.71
CA LEU A 208 10.91 8.56 -0.46
C LEU A 208 11.55 8.19 0.89
N ALA A 209 12.63 8.84 1.30
CA ALA A 209 13.28 8.51 2.58
C ALA A 209 12.39 8.89 3.77
N ASN A 210 11.77 10.08 3.74
CA ASN A 210 10.83 10.49 4.78
C ASN A 210 9.56 9.62 4.78
N HIS A 211 9.04 9.26 3.60
CA HIS A 211 7.86 8.40 3.45
C HIS A 211 8.13 6.97 3.94
N GLU A 212 9.11 6.29 3.34
CA GLU A 212 9.34 4.86 3.56
C GLU A 212 10.06 4.61 4.90
N ILE A 213 11.10 5.38 5.22
CA ILE A 213 11.86 5.19 6.46
C ILE A 213 11.24 6.01 7.60
N GLY A 214 11.00 7.29 7.36
CA GLY A 214 10.52 8.24 8.38
C GLY A 214 9.10 7.96 8.88
N VAL A 215 8.27 7.27 8.11
CA VAL A 215 6.93 6.84 8.52
C VAL A 215 6.82 5.32 8.57
N HIS A 216 6.84 4.61 7.44
CA HIS A 216 6.51 3.17 7.43
C HIS A 216 7.45 2.31 8.29
N LEU A 217 8.76 2.52 8.23
CA LEU A 217 9.68 1.80 9.11
C LEU A 217 9.56 2.25 10.57
N VAL A 218 9.47 3.56 10.84
CA VAL A 218 9.30 4.07 12.20
C VAL A 218 8.06 3.45 12.86
N THR A 219 6.91 3.45 12.19
CA THR A 219 5.67 2.87 12.71
C THR A 219 5.78 1.36 12.87
N THR A 220 6.43 0.67 11.93
CA THR A 220 6.69 -0.79 12.00
C THR A 220 7.57 -1.17 13.20
N PHE A 221 8.71 -0.49 13.41
CA PHE A 221 9.59 -0.77 14.54
C PHE A 221 8.96 -0.36 15.87
N ASN A 222 8.16 0.71 15.89
CA ASN A 222 7.37 1.07 17.06
C ASN A 222 6.32 0.00 17.40
N ALA A 223 5.62 -0.53 16.39
CA ALA A 223 4.64 -1.59 16.55
C ALA A 223 5.27 -2.89 17.12
N LYS A 224 6.46 -3.26 16.65
CA LYS A 224 7.20 -4.43 17.16
C LYS A 224 7.58 -4.33 18.64
N LYS A 225 7.79 -3.11 19.14
CA LYS A 225 8.06 -2.83 20.56
C LYS A 225 6.82 -2.90 21.43
N GLN A 226 5.62 -2.92 20.85
CA GLN A 226 4.39 -3.03 21.61
C GLN A 226 4.19 -4.45 22.15
N PRO A 227 3.58 -4.60 23.34
CA PRO A 227 3.35 -5.90 23.96
C PRO A 227 2.28 -6.74 23.23
N LEU A 228 1.35 -6.09 22.52
CA LEU A 228 0.38 -6.76 21.64
C LEU A 228 0.85 -6.72 20.19
N LYS A 229 0.70 -7.85 19.50
CA LYS A 229 1.19 -8.07 18.13
C LYS A 229 0.22 -7.63 17.05
N ILE A 230 -1.04 -7.35 17.40
CA ILE A 230 -2.03 -6.73 16.51
C ILE A 230 -1.49 -5.45 15.85
N TYR A 231 -0.69 -4.65 16.57
CA TYR A 231 -0.15 -3.40 16.04
C TYR A 231 0.84 -3.60 14.89
N GLU A 232 1.50 -4.76 14.79
CA GLU A 232 2.41 -5.06 13.68
C GLU A 232 1.67 -5.21 12.34
N PHE A 233 0.36 -5.48 12.38
CA PHE A 233 -0.50 -5.53 11.19
C PHE A 233 -1.29 -4.25 10.97
N GLY A 234 -1.32 -3.37 11.97
CA GLY A 234 -2.22 -2.24 12.03
C GLY A 234 -3.63 -2.61 12.47
N THR A 235 -4.39 -1.58 12.85
CA THR A 235 -5.83 -1.71 13.08
C THR A 235 -6.58 -1.70 11.74
N PRO A 236 -7.83 -2.18 11.69
CA PRO A 236 -8.67 -2.05 10.50
C PRO A 236 -8.64 -0.64 9.94
N PHE A 237 -8.56 -0.52 8.61
CA PHE A 237 -8.55 0.74 7.87
C PHE A 237 -7.36 1.68 8.17
N ASN A 238 -6.28 1.18 8.78
CA ASN A 238 -5.09 1.99 9.05
C ASN A 238 -4.36 2.49 7.78
N VAL A 239 -4.58 1.86 6.62
CA VAL A 239 -3.87 2.18 5.36
C VAL A 239 -4.05 3.66 5.01
N GLU A 240 -5.27 4.19 5.13
CA GLU A 240 -5.54 5.62 4.88
C GLU A 240 -4.71 6.51 5.81
N SER A 241 -4.66 6.18 7.10
CA SER A 241 -3.87 6.94 8.08
C SER A 241 -2.36 6.80 7.86
N GLN A 242 -1.86 5.62 7.50
CA GLN A 242 -0.44 5.39 7.23
C GLN A 242 0.02 6.16 5.99
N GLU A 243 -0.71 6.02 4.88
CA GLU A 243 -0.39 6.71 3.63
C GLU A 243 -0.57 8.23 3.77
N GLY A 244 -1.63 8.67 4.47
CA GLY A 244 -1.87 10.08 4.77
C GLY A 244 -0.74 10.69 5.61
N LEU A 245 -0.29 9.98 6.65
CA LEU A 245 0.85 10.42 7.47
C LEU A 245 2.16 10.43 6.67
N ALA A 246 2.35 9.48 5.76
CA ALA A 246 3.52 9.43 4.90
C ALA A 246 3.57 10.61 3.92
N VAL A 247 2.45 10.95 3.27
CA VAL A 247 2.33 12.16 2.42
C VAL A 247 2.46 13.45 3.25
N PHE A 248 1.92 13.47 4.46
CA PHE A 248 2.12 14.58 5.39
C PHE A 248 3.60 14.75 5.77
N SER A 249 4.34 13.64 5.93
CA SER A 249 5.78 13.69 6.14
C SER A 249 6.52 14.23 4.92
N GLU A 250 6.11 13.87 3.68
CA GLU A 250 6.65 14.46 2.45
C GLU A 250 6.48 15.99 2.45
N TYR A 251 5.36 16.50 2.98
CA TYR A 251 5.10 17.95 3.10
C TYR A 251 6.03 18.62 4.11
N TYR A 252 6.18 18.07 5.32
CA TYR A 252 7.03 18.66 6.36
C TYR A 252 8.52 18.58 6.04
N SER A 253 8.95 17.62 5.22
CA SER A 253 10.32 17.61 4.69
C SER A 253 10.55 18.61 3.56
N GLY A 254 9.52 19.35 3.13
CA GLY A 254 9.59 20.30 2.02
C GLY A 254 9.72 19.63 0.65
N SER A 255 9.43 18.33 0.55
CA SER A 255 9.65 17.54 -0.67
C SER A 255 8.37 17.19 -1.43
N LEU A 256 7.20 17.48 -0.87
CA LEU A 256 5.91 17.29 -1.53
C LEU A 256 5.75 18.31 -2.67
N THR A 257 5.65 17.82 -3.91
CA THR A 257 5.49 18.66 -5.10
C THR A 257 4.04 18.74 -5.57
N LEU A 258 3.70 19.72 -6.40
CA LEU A 258 2.38 19.78 -7.04
C LEU A 258 2.18 18.62 -8.02
N THR A 259 3.23 18.17 -8.71
CA THR A 259 3.20 16.95 -9.53
C THR A 259 2.79 15.73 -8.71
N ARG A 260 3.35 15.59 -7.50
CA ARG A 260 3.01 14.50 -6.58
C ARG A 260 1.57 14.59 -6.09
N LEU A 261 1.09 15.78 -5.74
CA LEU A 261 -0.33 16.00 -5.40
C LEU A 261 -1.27 15.69 -6.57
N ARG A 262 -0.89 16.09 -7.79
CA ARG A 262 -1.62 15.79 -9.03
C ARG A 262 -1.71 14.27 -9.24
N GLU A 263 -0.62 13.53 -9.07
CA GLU A 263 -0.64 12.06 -9.16
C GLU A 263 -1.61 11.41 -8.16
N LEU A 264 -1.61 11.87 -6.91
CA LEU A 264 -2.51 11.35 -5.88
C LEU A 264 -3.97 11.64 -6.22
N ALA A 265 -4.28 12.86 -6.67
CA ALA A 265 -5.62 13.24 -7.10
C ALA A 265 -6.09 12.41 -8.31
N LEU A 266 -5.23 12.18 -9.32
CA LEU A 266 -5.56 11.32 -10.46
C LEU A 266 -5.90 9.89 -10.04
N ARG A 267 -5.21 9.33 -9.03
CA ARG A 267 -5.53 8.00 -8.51
C ARG A 267 -6.92 7.93 -7.90
N VAL A 268 -7.38 8.98 -7.23
CA VAL A 268 -8.75 9.05 -6.70
C VAL A 268 -9.77 9.05 -7.83
N ILE A 269 -9.56 9.87 -8.88
CA ILE A 269 -10.43 9.91 -10.06
C ILE A 269 -10.49 8.55 -10.75
N LEU A 270 -9.34 7.93 -10.97
CA LEU A 270 -9.28 6.64 -11.65
C LEU A 270 -9.89 5.50 -10.80
N ALA A 271 -9.75 5.53 -9.48
CA ALA A 271 -10.42 4.57 -8.60
C ALA A 271 -11.95 4.66 -8.72
N ASP A 272 -12.52 5.87 -8.77
CA ASP A 272 -13.95 6.08 -9.04
C ASP A 272 -14.36 5.58 -10.43
N ARG A 273 -13.48 5.73 -11.43
CA ARG A 273 -13.72 5.17 -12.76
C ARG A 273 -13.79 3.64 -12.75
N VAL A 274 -12.91 2.97 -12.01
CA VAL A 274 -12.98 1.50 -11.85
C VAL A 274 -14.30 1.10 -11.19
N VAL A 275 -14.74 1.82 -10.15
CA VAL A 275 -16.04 1.57 -9.49
C VAL A 275 -17.21 1.69 -10.48
N LYS A 276 -17.13 2.64 -11.41
CA LYS A 276 -18.12 2.90 -12.47
C LYS A 276 -17.95 2.03 -13.73
N ASP A 277 -17.15 0.96 -13.66
CA ASP A 277 -16.92 0.00 -14.76
C ASP A 277 -16.33 0.63 -16.05
N TYR A 278 -15.59 1.72 -15.93
CA TYR A 278 -14.83 2.24 -17.07
C TYR A 278 -13.68 1.30 -17.44
N SER A 279 -13.48 1.08 -18.74
CA SER A 279 -12.42 0.19 -19.24
C SER A 279 -11.01 0.76 -19.03
N PHE A 280 -10.00 -0.11 -19.12
CA PHE A 280 -8.59 0.30 -19.03
C PHE A 280 -8.28 1.34 -20.11
N SER A 281 -8.68 1.06 -21.36
CA SER A 281 -8.42 1.96 -22.49
C SER A 281 -9.08 3.32 -22.30
N SER A 282 -10.31 3.37 -21.79
CA SER A 282 -11.03 4.63 -21.56
C SER A 282 -10.38 5.48 -20.46
N SER A 283 -9.89 4.83 -19.40
CA SER A 283 -9.20 5.52 -18.30
C SER A 283 -7.81 5.98 -18.73
N PHE A 284 -7.12 5.19 -19.56
CA PHE A 284 -5.87 5.57 -20.19
C PHE A 284 -6.03 6.78 -21.11
N ASP A 285 -7.06 6.77 -21.97
CA ASP A 285 -7.36 7.88 -22.87
C ASP A 285 -7.62 9.19 -22.10
N LEU A 286 -8.41 9.14 -21.03
CA LEU A 286 -8.66 10.30 -20.16
C LEU A 286 -7.35 10.94 -19.66
N LEU A 287 -6.40 10.12 -19.22
CA LEU A 287 -5.11 10.62 -18.72
C LEU A 287 -4.29 11.31 -19.81
N LEU A 288 -4.33 10.79 -21.04
CA LEU A 288 -3.64 11.39 -22.18
C LEU A 288 -4.31 12.69 -22.64
N THR A 289 -5.63 12.62 -22.92
CA THR A 289 -6.35 13.67 -23.64
C THR A 289 -6.75 14.82 -22.74
N THR A 290 -7.22 14.51 -21.52
CA THR A 290 -7.76 15.52 -20.59
C THR A 290 -6.67 16.01 -19.63
N TYR A 291 -5.82 15.11 -19.14
CA TYR A 291 -4.83 15.45 -18.13
C TYR A 291 -3.41 15.62 -18.67
N GLY A 292 -3.17 15.35 -19.95
CA GLY A 292 -1.90 15.62 -20.64
C GLY A 292 -0.72 14.77 -20.18
N LEU A 293 -0.96 13.60 -19.59
CA LEU A 293 0.11 12.69 -19.16
C LEU A 293 0.79 12.07 -20.38
N ASP A 294 2.05 11.69 -20.23
CA ASP A 294 2.70 10.83 -21.21
C ASP A 294 2.16 9.38 -21.13
N ARG A 295 2.30 8.65 -22.24
CA ARG A 295 1.77 7.27 -22.37
C ARG A 295 2.32 6.28 -21.36
N ASP A 296 3.58 6.42 -20.94
CA ASP A 296 4.21 5.44 -20.06
C ASP A 296 3.77 5.69 -18.61
N THR A 297 3.62 6.95 -18.21
CA THR A 297 3.04 7.34 -16.92
C THR A 297 1.56 6.97 -16.83
N ALA A 298 0.78 7.29 -17.87
CA ALA A 298 -0.64 6.94 -17.92
C ALA A 298 -0.88 5.42 -17.81
N PHE A 299 -0.14 4.63 -18.59
CA PHE A 299 -0.27 3.16 -18.55
C PHE A 299 0.06 2.61 -17.16
N LYS A 300 1.16 3.08 -16.54
CA LYS A 300 1.56 2.65 -15.19
C LYS A 300 0.50 3.02 -14.15
N MET A 301 -0.12 4.18 -14.27
CA MET A 301 -1.12 4.64 -13.31
C MET A 301 -2.39 3.80 -13.39
N VAL A 302 -2.92 3.54 -14.59
CA VAL A 302 -4.11 2.69 -14.77
C VAL A 302 -3.84 1.24 -14.39
N THR A 303 -2.64 0.71 -14.64
CA THR A 303 -2.26 -0.68 -14.26
C THR A 303 -2.31 -0.93 -12.75
N ARG A 304 -2.24 0.13 -11.92
CA ARG A 304 -2.22 0.00 -10.45
C ARG A 304 -3.61 -0.04 -9.82
N LEU A 305 -4.67 0.13 -10.61
CA LEU A 305 -6.06 0.20 -10.17
C LEU A 305 -6.84 -1.01 -10.67
#